data_AF-X1BJY2-F1
#
_entry.id   AF-X1BJY2-F1
#
_cell.length_a   1.000
_cell.length_b   1.000
_cell.length_c   1.000
_cell.angle_alpha   90.00
_cell.angle_beta   90.00
_cell.angle_gamma   90.00
#
_symmetry.space_group_name_H-M   'P 1'
#
loop_
_entity.id
_entity.type
_entity.pdbx_description
1 polymer ?
#
loop_
_entity_poly.entity_id
_entity_poly.type
_entity_poly.pdbx_seq_one_letter_code
_entity_poly.pdbx_strand_id
1 'polypeptide(L)'
;MARWGVGRMSYTVDPGLYALGNPNGESPVLVTANYKMSFDRLREALPDHSAWIMVLNTEGINVWCAAGKGTFGTDNLIQSIEICGLTRVVSHRELILPQLAAPGIAAHLIKKLSGFKVIYGPIHSKDLSAFLDSGLKATPAMRLMTFSIWDRTVLIPIELVGSLP
;
A
#
# COMPACT_ATOMS: atom_id res chain seq x y z
N MET A 1 -17.03 21.18 -29.28
CA MET A 1 -18.18 20.29 -29.55
C MET A 1 -17.93 18.99 -28.80
N ALA A 2 -18.75 18.71 -27.80
CA ALA A 2 -18.54 17.63 -26.84
C ALA A 2 -18.61 16.24 -27.50
N ARG A 3 -17.69 15.35 -27.14
CA ARG A 3 -17.95 13.91 -27.08
C ARG A 3 -17.86 13.48 -25.61
N TRP A 4 -19.03 13.51 -24.99
CA TRP A 4 -19.35 13.12 -23.63
C TRP A 4 -19.33 11.58 -23.54
N GLY A 5 -18.71 11.00 -22.52
CA GLY A 5 -19.33 9.85 -21.85
C GLY A 5 -18.68 8.46 -21.85
N VAL A 6 -17.35 8.26 -22.02
CA VAL A 6 -16.73 6.93 -21.74
C VAL A 6 -15.34 7.10 -21.12
N GLY A 7 -15.16 6.73 -19.85
CA GLY A 7 -13.82 6.51 -19.24
C GLY A 7 -13.48 7.26 -17.94
N ARG A 8 -14.41 8.00 -17.33
CA ARG A 8 -14.20 8.61 -16.00
C ARG A 8 -14.58 7.63 -14.88
N MET A 9 -13.70 7.49 -13.88
CA MET A 9 -13.96 6.96 -12.52
C MET A 9 -13.82 5.44 -12.27
N SER A 10 -12.78 4.78 -12.79
CA SER A 10 -12.26 3.62 -12.03
C SER A 10 -11.30 4.15 -10.97
N TYR A 11 -11.78 4.30 -9.74
CA TYR A 11 -10.95 4.62 -8.58
C TYR A 11 -10.19 3.40 -8.04
N THR A 12 -10.32 2.26 -8.70
CA THR A 12 -9.83 0.97 -8.24
C THR A 12 -8.88 0.34 -9.23
N VAL A 13 -7.95 -0.45 -8.69
CA VAL A 13 -7.10 -1.39 -9.43
C VAL A 13 -7.63 -2.79 -9.13
N ASP A 14 -7.53 -3.74 -10.06
CA ASP A 14 -7.98 -5.10 -9.76
C ASP A 14 -7.06 -5.72 -8.68
N PRO A 15 -7.61 -6.36 -7.63
CA PRO A 15 -6.78 -7.05 -6.65
C PRO A 15 -5.94 -8.16 -7.30
N GLY A 16 -4.70 -8.33 -6.83
CA GLY A 16 -3.79 -9.33 -7.40
C GLY A 16 -2.32 -8.94 -7.29
N LEU A 17 -1.48 -9.65 -8.03
CA LEU A 17 -0.02 -9.47 -8.02
C LEU A 17 0.44 -8.79 -9.31
N TYR A 18 1.16 -7.69 -9.16
CA TYR A 18 1.67 -6.86 -10.26
C TYR A 18 3.19 -6.81 -10.24
N ALA A 19 3.80 -6.82 -11.43
CA ALA A 19 5.22 -6.58 -11.59
C ALA A 19 5.51 -5.08 -11.74
N LEU A 20 6.42 -4.55 -10.94
CA LEU A 20 7.09 -3.27 -11.18
C LEU A 20 8.49 -3.55 -11.72
N GLY A 21 8.82 -3.02 -12.90
CA GLY A 21 10.07 -3.34 -13.58
C GLY A 21 10.12 -4.80 -14.02
N ASN A 22 11.25 -5.47 -13.74
CA ASN A 22 11.48 -6.88 -14.07
C ASN A 22 11.79 -7.69 -12.80
N PRO A 23 10.82 -7.91 -11.90
CA PRO A 23 11.06 -8.57 -10.64
C PRO A 23 11.33 -10.06 -10.82
N ASN A 24 12.12 -10.62 -9.92
CA ASN A 24 12.48 -12.03 -9.83
C ASN A 24 12.09 -12.61 -8.45
N GLY A 25 12.52 -13.86 -8.17
CA GLY A 25 12.17 -14.53 -6.92
C GLY A 25 12.76 -13.92 -5.63
N GLU A 26 13.80 -13.11 -5.75
CA GLU A 26 14.44 -12.39 -4.63
C GLU A 26 13.94 -10.94 -4.50
N SER A 27 13.08 -10.49 -5.43
CA SER A 27 12.61 -9.11 -5.45
C SER A 27 11.59 -8.85 -4.33
N PRO A 28 11.62 -7.66 -3.71
CA PRO A 28 10.76 -7.35 -2.58
C PRO A 28 9.28 -7.41 -2.96
N VAL A 29 8.45 -7.86 -2.01
CA VAL A 29 6.99 -7.84 -2.14
C VAL A 29 6.43 -6.68 -1.33
N LEU A 30 5.87 -5.70 -2.04
CA LEU A 30 5.22 -4.52 -1.50
C LEU A 30 3.70 -4.74 -1.48
N VAL A 31 3.04 -4.42 -0.38
CA VAL A 31 1.58 -4.60 -0.24
C VAL A 31 0.89 -3.24 -0.26
N THR A 32 -0.21 -3.12 -1.01
CA THR A 32 -1.01 -1.89 -1.05
C THR A 32 -2.50 -2.15 -1.18
N ALA A 33 -3.29 -1.11 -1.02
CA ALA A 33 -4.73 -1.11 -1.20
C ALA A 33 -5.10 -1.02 -2.68
N ASN A 34 -6.28 -1.53 -3.06
CA ASN A 34 -6.78 -1.39 -4.44
C ASN A 34 -7.32 0.00 -4.78
N TYR A 35 -7.16 1.00 -3.92
CA TYR A 35 -7.38 2.39 -4.27
C TYR A 35 -6.31 2.88 -5.26
N LYS A 36 -6.73 3.31 -6.45
CA LYS A 36 -5.83 3.63 -7.58
C LYS A 36 -4.72 4.60 -7.21
N MET A 37 -5.03 5.65 -6.44
CA MET A 37 -4.03 6.62 -6.03
C MET A 37 -2.99 6.02 -5.07
N SER A 38 -3.37 5.10 -4.18
CA SER A 38 -2.41 4.38 -3.31
C SER A 38 -1.47 3.50 -4.13
N PHE A 39 -1.99 2.83 -5.16
CA PHE A 39 -1.20 2.02 -6.07
C PHE A 39 -0.24 2.86 -6.93
N ASP A 40 -0.75 3.92 -7.56
CA ASP A 40 0.06 4.78 -8.43
C ASP A 40 1.17 5.49 -7.63
N ARG A 41 0.87 6.01 -6.43
CA ARG A 41 1.87 6.66 -5.56
C ARG A 41 2.97 5.73 -5.05
N LEU A 42 2.67 4.43 -4.94
CA LEU A 42 3.66 3.42 -4.59
C LEU A 42 4.62 3.18 -5.76
N ARG A 43 4.08 3.05 -6.98
CA ARG A 43 4.87 2.84 -8.20
C ARG A 43 5.73 4.05 -8.55
N GLU A 44 5.17 5.25 -8.46
CA GLU A 44 5.87 6.51 -8.71
C GLU A 44 7.09 6.70 -7.79
N ALA A 45 7.06 6.13 -6.59
CA ALA A 45 8.14 6.24 -5.62
C ALA A 45 9.32 5.28 -5.86
N LEU A 46 9.23 4.43 -6.89
CA LEU A 46 10.18 3.35 -7.16
C LEU A 46 10.58 3.31 -8.65
N PRO A 47 11.10 4.41 -9.22
CA PRO A 47 11.44 4.48 -10.65
C PRO A 47 12.53 3.47 -11.06
N ASP A 48 13.47 3.17 -10.16
CA ASP A 48 14.67 2.36 -10.45
C ASP A 48 14.68 1.00 -9.73
N HIS A 49 13.56 0.59 -9.13
CA HIS A 49 13.45 -0.67 -8.38
C HIS A 49 12.53 -1.65 -9.09
N SER A 50 12.94 -2.93 -9.11
CA SER A 50 12.04 -4.02 -9.47
C SER A 50 11.42 -4.63 -8.22
N ALA A 51 10.10 -4.77 -8.21
CA ALA A 51 9.36 -5.27 -7.06
C ALA A 51 8.07 -5.98 -7.49
N TRP A 52 7.60 -6.89 -6.64
CA TRP A 52 6.24 -7.40 -6.71
C TRP A 52 5.32 -6.49 -5.91
N ILE A 53 4.19 -6.08 -6.49
CA ILE A 53 3.16 -5.27 -5.81
C ILE A 53 1.92 -6.14 -5.65
N MET A 54 1.63 -6.55 -4.41
CA MET A 54 0.40 -7.26 -4.06
C MET A 54 -0.67 -6.26 -3.65
N VAL A 55 -1.74 -6.21 -4.43
CA VAL A 55 -2.87 -5.29 -4.25
C VAL A 55 -4.01 -6.04 -3.55
N LEU A 56 -4.32 -5.63 -2.32
CA LEU A 56 -5.43 -6.19 -1.55
C LEU A 56 -6.76 -5.58 -1.99
N ASN A 57 -7.83 -6.37 -1.95
CA ASN A 57 -9.18 -5.85 -2.18
C ASN A 57 -9.65 -5.05 -0.97
N THR A 58 -9.54 -3.73 -1.02
CA THR A 58 -10.00 -2.82 0.04
C THR A 58 -11.24 -2.03 -0.36
N GLU A 59 -11.99 -2.50 -1.35
CA GLU A 59 -13.19 -1.84 -1.88
C GLU A 59 -12.91 -0.41 -2.38
N GLY A 60 -11.70 -0.15 -2.87
CA GLY A 60 -11.26 1.17 -3.32
C GLY A 60 -10.96 2.15 -2.20
N ILE A 61 -10.79 1.68 -0.96
CA ILE A 61 -10.44 2.50 0.18
C ILE A 61 -8.91 2.54 0.34
N ASN A 62 -8.35 3.72 0.62
CA ASN A 62 -6.92 3.87 0.89
C ASN A 62 -6.44 3.02 2.09
N VAL A 63 -5.12 2.82 2.20
CA VAL A 63 -4.51 1.95 3.22
C VAL A 63 -4.93 2.28 4.66
N TRP A 64 -4.87 3.55 5.08
CA TRP A 64 -5.13 3.94 6.47
C TRP A 64 -6.59 3.71 6.86
N CYS A 65 -7.52 4.21 6.05
CA CYS A 65 -8.94 4.03 6.30
C CYS A 65 -9.36 2.56 6.20
N ALA A 66 -8.78 1.82 5.24
CA ALA A 66 -9.05 0.39 5.07
C ALA A 66 -8.51 -0.43 6.24
N ALA A 67 -7.37 -0.07 6.82
CA ALA A 67 -6.83 -0.72 8.01
C ALA A 67 -7.73 -0.50 9.23
N GLY A 68 -8.22 0.73 9.43
CA GLY A 68 -9.18 1.04 10.50
C GLY A 68 -10.54 0.34 10.31
N LYS A 69 -10.98 0.12 9.07
CA LYS A 69 -12.20 -0.62 8.74
C LYS A 69 -12.03 -2.14 8.73
N GLY A 70 -10.80 -2.64 8.75
CA GLY A 70 -10.48 -4.07 8.67
C GLY A 70 -10.42 -4.65 7.25
N THR A 71 -10.73 -3.89 6.20
CA THR A 71 -10.61 -4.38 4.80
C THR A 71 -9.16 -4.48 4.36
N PHE A 72 -8.26 -3.60 4.84
CA PHE A 72 -6.82 -3.88 4.84
C PHE A 72 -6.50 -4.66 6.12
N GLY A 73 -6.89 -5.94 6.13
CA GLY A 73 -6.92 -6.78 7.32
C GLY A 73 -6.08 -8.05 7.20
N THR A 74 -5.90 -8.72 8.34
CA THR A 74 -5.12 -9.95 8.46
C THR A 74 -5.64 -11.05 7.53
N ASP A 75 -6.95 -11.28 7.53
CA ASP A 75 -7.58 -12.35 6.73
C ASP A 75 -7.46 -12.08 5.23
N ASN A 76 -7.73 -10.84 4.81
CA ASN A 76 -7.58 -10.43 3.42
C ASN A 76 -6.13 -10.57 2.93
N LEU A 77 -5.15 -10.23 3.78
CA LEU A 77 -3.74 -10.41 3.45
C LEU A 77 -3.39 -11.89 3.28
N ILE A 78 -3.82 -12.77 4.19
CA ILE A 78 -3.58 -14.22 4.09
C ILE A 78 -4.22 -14.78 2.83
N GLN A 79 -5.49 -14.45 2.59
CA GLN A 79 -6.21 -14.89 1.40
C GLN A 79 -5.52 -14.41 0.11
N SER A 80 -5.03 -13.17 0.09
CA SER A 80 -4.31 -12.63 -1.06
C SER A 80 -2.97 -13.33 -1.32
N ILE A 81 -2.23 -13.69 -0.26
CA ILE A 81 -0.99 -14.50 -0.38
C ILE A 81 -1.29 -15.84 -1.06
N GLU A 82 -2.38 -16.50 -0.65
CA GLU A 82 -2.81 -17.80 -1.20
C GLU A 82 -3.27 -17.67 -2.66
N ILE A 83 -4.18 -16.73 -2.95
CA ILE A 83 -4.72 -16.49 -4.30
C ILE A 83 -3.59 -16.12 -5.28
N CYS A 84 -2.65 -15.28 -4.86
CA CYS A 84 -1.51 -14.90 -5.70
C CYS A 84 -0.46 -16.00 -5.84
N GLY A 85 -0.58 -17.11 -5.09
CA GLY A 85 0.41 -18.19 -5.09
C GLY A 85 1.80 -17.69 -4.70
N LEU A 86 1.89 -16.70 -3.81
CA LEU A 86 3.10 -15.90 -3.60
C LEU A 86 4.31 -16.75 -3.17
N THR A 87 4.05 -17.87 -2.50
CA THR A 87 5.08 -18.85 -2.09
C THR A 87 5.85 -19.49 -3.26
N ARG A 88 5.28 -19.44 -4.47
CA ARG A 88 5.87 -19.93 -5.73
C ARG A 88 6.52 -18.81 -6.54
N VAL A 89 6.17 -17.56 -6.25
CA VAL A 89 6.66 -16.37 -6.97
C VAL A 89 7.97 -15.89 -6.36
N VAL A 90 8.07 -15.88 -5.02
CA VAL A 90 9.27 -15.46 -4.29
C VAL A 90 9.86 -16.58 -3.44
N SER A 91 11.19 -16.61 -3.37
CA SER A 91 11.99 -17.58 -2.59
C SER A 91 12.00 -17.25 -1.10
N HIS A 92 11.86 -15.97 -0.76
CA HIS A 92 11.82 -15.48 0.61
C HIS A 92 10.39 -15.48 1.19
N ARG A 93 10.27 -15.12 2.47
CA ARG A 93 8.99 -15.06 3.20
C ARG A 93 8.85 -13.72 3.93
N GLU A 94 8.97 -12.63 3.18
CA GLU A 94 8.88 -11.27 3.70
C GLU A 94 7.90 -10.43 2.89
N LEU A 95 7.09 -9.63 3.58
CA LEU A 95 6.12 -8.70 3.00
C LEU A 95 6.38 -7.32 3.56
N ILE A 96 6.48 -6.32 2.69
CA ILE A 96 6.67 -4.93 3.08
C ILE A 96 5.30 -4.25 3.03
N LEU A 97 4.81 -3.85 4.20
CA LEU A 97 3.53 -3.17 4.37
C LEU A 97 3.75 -1.69 4.68
N PRO A 98 2.82 -0.80 4.32
CA PRO A 98 2.85 0.58 4.78
C PRO A 98 2.74 0.66 6.30
N GLN A 99 3.45 1.59 6.94
CA GLN A 99 3.40 1.75 8.40
C GLN A 99 1.97 1.96 8.93
N LEU A 100 1.14 2.66 8.14
CA LEU A 100 -0.25 3.00 8.41
C LEU A 100 -1.20 1.78 8.31
N ALA A 101 -0.73 0.63 7.82
CA ALA A 101 -1.53 -0.61 7.81
C ALA A 101 -1.55 -1.33 9.17
N ALA A 102 -0.64 -0.96 10.10
CA ALA A 102 -0.43 -1.69 11.35
C ALA A 102 -1.71 -1.93 12.18
N PRO A 103 -2.69 -1.01 12.28
CA PRO A 103 -3.92 -1.24 13.04
C PRO A 103 -4.78 -2.41 12.53
N GLY A 104 -4.72 -2.73 11.23
CA GLY A 104 -5.51 -3.81 10.62
C GLY A 104 -4.79 -5.17 10.59
N ILE A 105 -3.50 -5.21 10.94
CA ILE A 105 -2.63 -6.38 10.68
C ILE A 105 -2.07 -6.97 11.97
N ALA A 106 -2.51 -8.19 12.27
CA ALA A 106 -1.92 -9.04 13.28
C ALA A 106 -0.71 -9.80 12.69
N ALA A 107 0.45 -9.15 12.66
CA ALA A 107 1.68 -9.68 12.03
C ALA A 107 2.08 -11.09 12.53
N HIS A 108 1.80 -11.40 13.80
CA HIS A 108 2.06 -12.72 14.37
C HIS A 108 1.15 -13.81 13.76
N LEU A 109 -0.10 -13.50 13.44
CA LEU A 109 -1.01 -14.42 12.75
C LEU A 109 -0.59 -14.61 11.30
N ILE A 110 -0.19 -13.53 10.60
CA ILE A 110 0.36 -13.63 9.24
C ILE A 110 1.54 -14.61 9.23
N LYS A 111 2.48 -14.46 10.16
CA LYS A 111 3.64 -15.37 10.26
C LYS A 111 3.23 -16.80 10.56
N LYS A 112 2.30 -17.01 11.49
CA LYS A 112 1.83 -18.33 11.90
C LYS A 112 1.10 -19.08 10.77
N LEU A 113 0.25 -18.37 10.01
CA LEU A 113 -0.66 -18.99 9.04
C LEU A 113 -0.06 -19.05 7.64
N SER A 114 0.67 -18.02 7.21
CA SER A 114 1.24 -17.95 5.86
C SER A 114 2.75 -18.22 5.80
N GLY A 115 3.44 -18.18 6.94
CA GLY A 115 4.90 -18.22 7.00
C GLY A 115 5.60 -16.90 6.64
N PHE A 116 4.88 -15.90 6.11
CA PHE A 116 5.43 -14.59 5.77
C PHE A 116 5.61 -13.70 7.00
N LYS A 117 6.76 -13.04 7.07
CA LYS A 117 7.05 -12.00 8.05
C LYS A 117 6.61 -10.64 7.49
N VAL A 118 5.89 -9.87 8.29
CA VAL A 118 5.55 -8.49 7.98
C VAL A 118 6.70 -7.57 8.38
N ILE A 119 7.11 -6.72 7.45
CA ILE A 119 8.04 -5.62 7.65
C ILE A 119 7.29 -4.34 7.36
N TYR A 120 7.27 -3.41 8.31
CA TYR A 120 6.64 -2.11 8.11
C TYR A 120 7.65 -1.15 7.46
N GLY A 121 7.31 -0.68 6.27
CA GLY A 121 8.02 0.36 5.54
C GLY A 121 7.73 1.76 6.09
N PRO A 122 8.13 2.83 5.37
CA PRO A 122 7.92 4.21 5.78
C PRO A 122 6.43 4.61 5.77
N ILE A 123 6.12 5.74 6.42
CA ILE A 123 4.79 6.37 6.35
C ILE A 123 4.54 6.94 4.95
N HIS A 124 5.52 7.61 4.37
CA HIS A 124 5.41 8.23 3.05
C HIS A 124 6.05 7.35 1.97
N SER A 125 5.36 7.18 0.84
CA SER A 125 5.88 6.38 -0.27
C SER A 125 7.20 6.93 -0.83
N LYS A 126 7.40 8.25 -0.84
CA LYS A 126 8.64 8.90 -1.32
C LYS A 126 9.91 8.39 -0.63
N ASP A 127 9.79 7.89 0.60
CA ASP A 127 10.92 7.40 1.38
C ASP A 127 11.21 5.90 1.09
N LEU A 128 10.37 5.24 0.28
CA LEU A 128 10.40 3.80 0.05
C LEU A 128 11.66 3.36 -0.69
N SER A 129 12.10 4.09 -1.71
CA SER A 129 13.37 3.82 -2.40
C SER A 129 14.53 3.77 -1.39
N ALA A 130 14.72 4.84 -0.62
CA ALA A 130 15.79 4.92 0.39
C ALA A 130 15.67 3.84 1.47
N PHE A 131 14.45 3.43 1.83
CA PHE A 131 14.19 2.33 2.76
C PHE A 131 14.62 0.97 2.19
N LEU A 132 14.37 0.72 0.90
CA LEU A 132 14.83 -0.50 0.24
C LEU A 132 16.36 -0.51 0.13
N ASP A 133 16.95 0.62 -0.30
CA ASP A 133 18.41 0.77 -0.48
C ASP A 133 19.18 0.63 0.83
N SER A 134 18.56 0.94 1.98
CA SER A 134 19.15 0.78 3.31
C SER A 134 19.05 -0.65 3.88
N GLY A 135 18.53 -1.60 3.10
CA GLY A 135 18.31 -2.98 3.54
C GLY A 135 17.15 -3.09 4.52
N LEU A 136 16.03 -2.40 4.22
CA LEU A 136 14.78 -2.42 5.00
C LEU A 136 14.93 -1.80 6.40
N LYS A 137 15.83 -0.83 6.55
CA LYS A 137 16.07 -0.10 7.80
C LYS A 137 15.44 1.28 7.74
N ALA A 138 14.26 1.41 8.34
CA ALA A 138 13.57 2.69 8.46
C ALA A 138 14.27 3.61 9.47
N THR A 139 14.53 4.85 9.06
CA THR A 139 15.01 5.90 9.97
C THR A 139 13.87 6.37 10.90
N PRO A 140 14.18 7.02 12.04
CA PRO A 140 13.14 7.59 12.88
C PRO A 140 12.22 8.58 12.14
N ALA A 141 12.77 9.38 11.22
CA ALA A 141 12.00 10.34 10.43
C ALA A 141 10.96 9.65 9.53
N MET A 142 11.30 8.51 8.93
CA MET A 142 10.38 7.73 8.08
C MET A 142 9.16 7.17 8.84
N ARG A 143 9.24 7.11 10.18
CA ARG A 143 8.18 6.59 11.07
C ARG A 143 7.36 7.69 11.73
N LEU A 144 7.67 8.96 11.48
CA LEU A 144 7.02 10.09 12.12
C LEU A 144 6.08 10.79 11.13
N MET A 145 4.81 10.90 11.50
CA MET A 145 3.87 11.78 10.80
C MET A 145 3.99 13.17 11.42
N THR A 146 4.78 14.03 10.80
CA THR A 146 4.82 15.45 11.18
C THR A 146 3.56 16.10 10.64
N PHE A 147 2.56 16.35 11.49
CA PHE A 147 1.39 17.15 11.11
C PHE A 147 1.79 18.61 10.96
N SER A 148 2.64 18.92 9.98
CA SER A 148 3.04 20.29 9.70
C SER A 148 1.81 21.08 9.28
N ILE A 149 1.90 22.40 9.42
CA ILE A 149 0.79 23.32 9.15
C ILE A 149 0.24 23.11 7.71
N TRP A 150 1.13 22.75 6.78
CA TRP A 150 0.80 22.41 5.38
C TRP A 150 0.06 21.07 5.24
N ASP A 151 0.42 20.04 6.00
CA ASP A 151 -0.26 18.74 6.00
C ASP A 151 -1.70 18.85 6.53
N ARG A 152 -1.94 19.81 7.45
CA ARG A 152 -3.28 20.15 7.94
C ARG A 152 -4.11 20.91 6.91
N THR A 153 -3.51 21.76 6.08
CA THR A 153 -4.27 22.49 5.04
C THR A 153 -4.84 21.57 3.95
N VAL A 154 -4.22 20.43 3.65
CA VAL A 154 -4.78 19.42 2.73
C VAL A 154 -6.05 18.76 3.31
N LEU A 155 -6.18 18.73 4.64
CA LEU A 155 -7.34 18.20 5.35
C LEU A 155 -8.45 19.25 5.58
N ILE A 156 -8.21 20.52 5.24
CA ILE A 156 -9.15 21.64 5.40
C ILE A 156 -9.48 22.18 4.00
N PRO A 157 -10.31 21.47 3.20
CA PRO A 157 -11.63 22.04 2.94
C PRO A 157 -12.67 20.96 2.62
N ILE A 158 -13.32 20.40 3.65
CA ILE A 158 -14.63 19.76 3.46
C ILE A 158 -15.73 20.39 4.33
N GLU A 159 -15.34 21.25 5.27
CA GLU A 159 -16.27 22.00 6.15
C GLU A 159 -16.79 23.31 5.53
N LEU A 160 -16.28 23.76 4.37
CA LEU A 160 -16.71 25.02 3.76
C LEU A 160 -17.79 24.86 2.67
N VAL A 161 -18.15 23.63 2.29
CA VAL A 161 -19.19 23.36 1.26
C VAL A 161 -20.57 23.06 1.89
N GLY A 162 -20.67 22.96 3.22
CA GLY A 162 -21.92 22.73 3.94
C GLY A 162 -22.58 23.97 4.56
N SER A 163 -22.02 25.17 4.38
CA SER A 163 -22.45 26.38 5.09
C SER A 163 -22.37 27.65 4.23
N LEU A 164 -22.88 27.58 3.00
CA LEU A 164 -23.31 28.77 2.26
C LEU A 164 -24.85 28.75 2.19
N PRO A 165 -25.50 29.90 2.46
CA PRO A 165 -26.91 30.01 2.87
C PRO A 165 -27.92 29.58 1.79
#